data_AF-A0A3R9N817-F1
#
_entry.id   AF-A0A3R9N817-F1
#
_cell.length_a   1.000
_cell.length_b   1.000
_cell.length_c   1.000
_cell.angle_alpha   90.00
_cell.angle_beta   90.00
_cell.angle_gamma   90.00
#
_symmetry.space_group_name_H-M   'P 1'
#
loop_
_entity.id
_entity.type
_entity.pdbx_description
1 polymer ?
#
loop_
_entity_poly.entity_id
_entity_poly.type
_entity_poly.pdbx_seq_one_letter_code
_entity_poly.pdbx_strand_id
1 'polypeptide(L)'
;MPASAASRLLPALGIITLTAGLLGMQLETNAWVLPPAPGAGLVGGLAALTGYFFSRPARRRYWLLAAAVLLVQLPLYPVVQQWQEGVSQRRATAIIRAIEDYRRTQHHLPDSLEELTPRYLPQLPGTGFGTLTQVPFFYYSPRLLADSAQYALGYSNGLLGQAFYTPSTGRWTYDD
;
A
#
# COMPACT_ATOMS: atom_id res chain seq x y z
N MET A 1 39.63 -27.52 -18.31
CA MET A 1 39.25 -27.42 -16.89
C MET A 1 37.75 -27.22 -16.79
N PRO A 2 36.98 -28.17 -16.23
CA PRO A 2 35.54 -28.04 -16.13
C PRO A 2 35.16 -26.93 -15.15
N ALA A 3 34.31 -26.00 -15.58
CA ALA A 3 33.76 -24.96 -14.72
C ALA A 3 33.06 -25.64 -13.52
N SER A 4 33.59 -25.40 -12.31
CA SER A 4 33.08 -26.01 -11.07
C SER A 4 31.59 -25.73 -10.92
N ALA A 5 30.80 -26.72 -10.51
CA ALA A 5 29.34 -26.60 -10.29
C ALA A 5 28.92 -25.35 -9.48
N ALA A 6 29.82 -24.82 -8.64
CA ALA A 6 29.63 -23.58 -7.89
C ALA A 6 29.42 -22.31 -8.76
N SER A 7 29.88 -22.26 -10.01
CA SER A 7 29.68 -21.09 -10.88
C SER A 7 28.28 -21.03 -11.50
N ARG A 8 27.59 -22.17 -11.60
CA ARG A 8 26.23 -22.26 -12.17
C ARG A 8 25.12 -21.92 -11.16
N LEU A 9 25.41 -22.01 -9.86
CA LEU A 9 24.44 -21.74 -8.78
C LEU A 9 24.29 -20.24 -8.44
N LEU A 10 25.27 -19.41 -8.82
CA LEU A 10 25.27 -17.96 -8.55
C LEU A 10 24.13 -17.17 -9.21
N PRO A 11 23.79 -17.35 -10.50
CA PRO A 11 22.66 -16.64 -11.10
C PRO A 11 21.31 -17.08 -10.51
N ALA A 12 21.18 -18.35 -10.11
CA ALA A 12 19.98 -18.85 -9.46
C ALA A 12 19.75 -18.16 -8.10
N LEU A 13 20.80 -17.95 -7.29
CA LEU A 13 20.71 -17.19 -6.04
C LEU A 13 20.33 -15.73 -6.25
N GLY A 14 20.83 -15.09 -7.32
CA GLY A 14 20.44 -13.72 -7.67
C GLY A 14 18.97 -13.60 -8.05
N ILE A 15 18.48 -14.53 -8.86
CA ILE A 15 17.06 -14.61 -9.21
C ILE A 15 16.22 -14.87 -7.96
N ILE A 16 16.61 -15.83 -7.10
CA ILE A 16 15.89 -16.12 -5.85
C ILE A 16 15.84 -14.89 -4.94
N THR A 17 16.94 -14.14 -4.81
CA THR A 17 16.98 -12.93 -3.97
C THR A 17 16.11 -11.81 -4.54
N LEU A 18 16.13 -11.63 -5.86
CA LEU A 18 15.30 -10.63 -6.55
C LEU A 18 13.82 -11.01 -6.50
N THR A 19 13.51 -12.30 -6.65
CA THR A 19 12.14 -12.84 -6.54
C THR A 19 11.66 -12.76 -5.10
N ALA A 20 12.51 -13.05 -4.11
CA ALA A 20 12.19 -12.91 -2.69
C ALA A 20 12.01 -11.44 -2.27
N GLY A 21 12.77 -10.50 -2.86
CA GLY A 21 12.57 -9.06 -2.67
C GLY A 21 11.25 -8.58 -3.25
N LEU A 22 10.89 -9.04 -4.46
CA LEU A 22 9.59 -8.77 -5.10
C LEU A 22 8.42 -9.42 -4.32
N LEU A 23 8.60 -10.64 -3.84
CA LEU A 23 7.61 -11.35 -3.02
C LEU A 23 7.46 -10.68 -1.65
N GLY A 24 8.55 -10.20 -1.07
CA GLY A 24 8.57 -9.38 0.15
C GLY A 24 7.75 -8.11 -0.05
N MET A 25 7.98 -7.39 -1.14
CA MET A 25 7.16 -6.22 -1.50
C MET A 25 5.67 -6.57 -1.69
N GLN A 26 5.34 -7.72 -2.30
CA GLN A 26 3.96 -8.15 -2.46
C GLN A 26 3.29 -8.60 -1.15
N LEU A 27 4.08 -9.16 -0.22
CA LEU A 27 3.61 -9.53 1.11
C LEU A 27 3.43 -8.29 1.99
N GLU A 28 4.32 -7.30 1.88
CA GLU A 28 4.23 -6.00 2.57
C GLU A 28 3.01 -5.18 2.13
N THR A 29 2.57 -5.30 0.88
CA THR A 29 1.37 -4.61 0.39
C THR A 29 0.07 -5.38 0.62
N ASN A 30 0.12 -6.62 1.13
CA ASN A 30 -1.07 -7.43 1.43
C ASN A 30 -1.24 -7.83 2.89
N ALA A 31 -0.15 -7.87 3.65
CA ALA A 31 -0.21 -8.24 5.04
C ALA A 31 -0.62 -7.03 5.87
N TRP A 32 -1.86 -7.04 6.35
CA TRP A 32 -2.27 -6.32 7.57
C TRP A 32 -1.41 -6.66 8.81
N VAL A 33 -0.39 -7.53 8.68
CA VAL A 33 0.35 -8.18 9.78
C VAL A 33 1.82 -7.74 9.84
N LEU A 34 2.39 -7.19 8.76
CA LEU A 34 3.76 -6.69 8.77
C LEU A 34 3.78 -5.28 8.19
N PRO A 35 4.40 -4.30 8.87
CA PRO A 35 4.57 -2.97 8.29
C PRO A 35 5.24 -3.13 6.92
N PRO A 36 4.83 -2.35 5.90
CA PRO A 36 5.66 -2.16 4.73
C PRO A 36 6.89 -1.40 5.21
N ALA A 37 7.85 -2.16 5.73
CA ALA A 37 8.97 -1.60 6.43
C ALA A 37 9.98 -1.23 5.35
N PRO A 38 10.27 0.06 5.10
CA PRO A 38 11.56 0.45 4.55
C PRO A 38 12.73 -0.26 5.27
N GLY A 39 12.50 -0.72 6.51
CA GLY A 39 13.36 -1.64 7.25
C GLY A 39 13.76 -2.93 6.52
N ALA A 40 12.91 -3.60 5.72
CA ALA A 40 13.32 -4.83 5.03
C ALA A 40 14.35 -4.54 3.93
N GLY A 41 14.09 -3.53 3.09
CA GLY A 41 15.03 -3.04 2.08
C GLY A 41 16.33 -2.51 2.71
N LEU A 42 16.23 -1.80 3.83
CA LEU A 42 17.38 -1.25 4.54
C LEU A 42 18.21 -2.34 5.23
N VAL A 43 17.59 -3.25 5.99
CA VAL A 43 18.28 -4.38 6.65
C VAL A 43 18.89 -5.31 5.62
N GLY A 44 18.16 -5.65 4.56
CA GLY A 44 18.68 -6.44 3.45
C GLY A 44 19.83 -5.75 2.73
N GLY A 45 19.70 -4.44 2.47
CA GLY A 45 20.76 -3.62 1.86
C GLY A 45 22.02 -3.57 2.72
N LEU A 46 21.88 -3.35 4.03
CA LEU A 46 22.98 -3.37 4.98
C LEU A 46 23.63 -4.76 5.06
N ALA A 47 22.84 -5.84 5.15
CA ALA A 47 23.36 -7.20 5.14
C ALA A 47 24.14 -7.50 3.84
N ALA A 48 23.66 -7.02 2.70
CA ALA A 48 24.36 -7.15 1.43
C ALA A 48 25.68 -6.36 1.41
N LEU A 49 25.71 -5.15 1.98
CA LEU A 49 26.94 -4.36 2.14
C LEU A 49 27.94 -5.04 3.10
N THR A 50 27.48 -5.61 4.21
CA THR A 50 28.32 -6.44 5.08
C THR A 50 28.89 -7.62 4.30
N GLY A 51 28.04 -8.34 3.55
CA GLY A 51 28.45 -9.42 2.66
C GLY A 51 29.52 -9.00 1.64
N TYR A 52 29.42 -7.78 1.09
CA TYR A 52 30.43 -7.21 0.20
C TYR A 52 31.82 -7.14 0.86
N PHE A 53 31.92 -6.58 2.07
CA PHE A 53 33.21 -6.40 2.77
C PHE A 53 33.91 -7.74 3.11
N PHE A 54 33.14 -8.77 3.48
CA PHE A 54 33.67 -10.09 3.83
C PHE A 54 33.80 -11.05 2.63
N SER A 55 33.36 -10.65 1.44
CA SER A 55 33.39 -11.51 0.24
C SER A 55 34.71 -11.46 -0.53
N ARG A 56 35.04 -12.60 -1.17
CA ARG A 56 36.14 -12.68 -2.14
C ARG A 56 35.91 -11.70 -3.31
N PRO A 57 36.96 -11.16 -3.94
CA PRO A 57 36.84 -10.17 -5.03
C PRO A 57 35.88 -10.59 -6.14
N ALA A 58 35.88 -11.88 -6.52
CA ALA A 58 35.00 -12.44 -7.54
C ALA A 58 33.49 -12.34 -7.22
N ARG A 59 33.10 -12.18 -5.95
CA ARG A 59 31.69 -12.10 -5.51
C ARG A 59 31.25 -10.70 -5.09
N ARG A 60 32.17 -9.75 -4.99
CA ARG A 60 31.88 -8.36 -4.58
C ARG A 60 30.83 -7.69 -5.47
N ARG A 61 30.91 -7.91 -6.78
CA ARG A 61 29.94 -7.34 -7.75
C ARG A 61 28.51 -7.80 -7.48
N TYR A 62 28.32 -9.06 -7.06
CA TYR A 62 26.99 -9.58 -6.72
C TYR A 62 26.40 -8.85 -5.51
N TRP A 63 27.18 -8.71 -4.45
CA TRP A 63 26.73 -8.04 -3.23
C TRP A 63 26.43 -6.55 -3.44
N LEU A 64 27.22 -5.87 -4.27
CA LEU A 64 26.93 -4.48 -4.65
C LEU A 64 25.60 -4.36 -5.42
N LEU A 65 25.34 -5.27 -6.36
CA LEU A 65 24.07 -5.27 -7.09
C LEU A 65 22.89 -5.58 -6.18
N ALA A 66 23.03 -6.55 -5.26
CA ALA A 66 21.99 -6.86 -4.28
C ALA A 66 21.71 -5.66 -3.36
N ALA A 67 22.75 -5.01 -2.85
CA ALA A 67 22.61 -3.79 -2.05
C ALA A 67 21.93 -2.66 -2.84
N ALA A 68 22.34 -2.43 -4.09
CA ALA A 68 21.76 -1.40 -4.94
C ALA A 68 20.26 -1.65 -5.19
N VAL A 69 19.87 -2.88 -5.53
CA VAL A 69 18.46 -3.25 -5.75
C VAL A 69 17.62 -3.04 -4.49
N LEU A 70 18.13 -3.46 -3.33
CA LEU A 70 17.42 -3.33 -2.06
C LEU A 70 17.31 -1.87 -1.60
N LEU A 71 18.34 -1.07 -1.80
CA LEU A 71 18.33 0.35 -1.42
C LEU A 71 17.48 1.21 -2.36
N VAL A 72 17.35 0.84 -3.64
CA VAL A 72 16.46 1.52 -4.60
C VAL A 72 14.98 1.46 -4.18
N GLN A 73 14.61 0.52 -3.32
CA GLN A 73 13.25 0.43 -2.78
C GLN A 73 12.88 1.62 -1.90
N LEU A 74 13.85 2.23 -1.21
CA LEU A 74 13.63 3.35 -0.29
C LEU A 74 12.99 4.57 -0.98
N PRO A 75 13.53 5.11 -2.09
CA PRO A 75 12.90 6.23 -2.80
C PRO A 75 11.64 5.82 -3.57
N LEU A 76 11.46 4.54 -3.92
CA LEU A 76 10.26 4.07 -4.61
C LEU A 76 9.04 4.02 -3.69
N TYR A 77 9.24 3.73 -2.40
CA TYR A 77 8.17 3.63 -1.41
C TYR A 77 7.25 4.87 -1.38
N PRO A 78 7.73 6.11 -1.15
CA PRO A 78 6.85 7.28 -1.11
C PRO A 78 6.16 7.56 -2.46
N VAL A 79 6.78 7.21 -3.59
CA VAL A 79 6.18 7.37 -4.93
C VAL A 79 4.99 6.43 -5.10
N VAL A 80 5.14 5.17 -4.69
CA VAL A 80 4.05 4.19 -4.72
C VAL A 80 2.93 4.60 -3.79
N GLN A 81 3.26 5.06 -2.57
CA GLN A 81 2.27 5.54 -1.60
C GLN A 81 1.46 6.73 -2.15
N GLN A 82 2.12 7.75 -2.70
CA GLN A 82 1.45 8.90 -3.31
C GLN A 82 0.53 8.49 -4.47
N TRP A 83 0.97 7.54 -5.29
CA TRP A 83 0.14 7.00 -6.37
C TRP A 83 -1.09 6.27 -5.84
N GLN A 84 -0.94 5.43 -4.81
CA GLN A 84 -2.05 4.70 -4.17
C GLN A 84 -3.05 5.65 -3.49
N GLU A 85 -2.57 6.70 -2.82
CA GLU A 85 -3.42 7.76 -2.26
C GLU A 85 -4.21 8.47 -3.36
N GLY A 86 -3.54 8.88 -4.45
CA GLY A 86 -4.19 9.53 -5.57
C GLY A 86 -5.23 8.65 -6.28
N VAL A 87 -5.03 7.32 -6.30
CA VAL A 87 -6.04 6.36 -6.79
C VAL A 87 -7.21 6.25 -5.79
N SER A 88 -6.92 6.16 -4.50
CA SER A 88 -7.93 6.05 -3.44
C SER A 88 -8.86 7.26 -3.43
N GLN A 89 -8.30 8.47 -3.44
CA GLN A 89 -9.10 9.71 -3.44
C GLN A 89 -9.96 9.84 -4.70
N ARG A 90 -9.44 9.44 -5.88
CA ARG A 90 -10.22 9.40 -7.12
C ARG A 90 -11.39 8.43 -7.04
N ARG A 91 -11.20 7.24 -6.47
CA ARG A 91 -12.28 6.25 -6.29
C ARG A 91 -13.29 6.69 -5.22
N ALA A 92 -12.82 7.29 -4.13
CA ALA A 92 -13.65 7.87 -3.09
C ALA A 92 -14.59 8.96 -3.63
N THR A 93 -14.18 9.70 -4.66
CA THR A 93 -15.02 10.71 -5.30
C THR A 93 -16.33 10.12 -5.85
N ALA A 94 -16.30 8.88 -6.36
CA ALA A 94 -17.52 8.19 -6.80
C ALA A 94 -18.44 7.84 -5.62
N ILE A 95 -17.87 7.40 -4.50
CA ILE A 95 -18.60 7.10 -3.26
C ILE A 95 -19.24 8.37 -2.69
N ILE A 96 -18.47 9.46 -2.59
CA ILE A 96 -18.95 10.77 -2.09
C ILE A 96 -20.15 11.25 -2.92
N ARG A 97 -20.04 11.20 -4.26
CA ARG A 97 -21.17 11.58 -5.14
C ARG A 97 -22.40 10.71 -4.89
N ALA A 98 -22.22 9.40 -4.76
CA ALA A 98 -23.33 8.49 -4.49
C ALA A 98 -24.00 8.75 -3.13
N ILE A 99 -23.22 9.08 -2.09
CA ILE A 99 -23.76 9.48 -0.78
C ILE A 99 -24.61 10.75 -0.90
N GLU A 100 -24.13 11.76 -1.63
CA GLU A 100 -24.90 13.00 -1.82
C GLU A 100 -26.17 12.78 -2.65
N ASP A 101 -26.12 11.95 -3.69
CA ASP A 101 -27.32 11.61 -4.49
C ASP A 101 -28.33 10.79 -3.67
N TYR A 102 -27.86 9.86 -2.84
CA TYR A 102 -28.68 9.15 -1.86
C TYR A 102 -29.36 10.14 -0.92
N ARG A 103 -28.60 11.05 -0.31
CA ARG A 103 -29.11 12.05 0.61
C ARG A 103 -30.18 12.94 0.00
N ARG A 104 -30.00 13.36 -1.25
CA ARG A 104 -31.00 14.18 -1.97
C ARG A 104 -32.30 13.42 -2.22
N THR A 105 -32.22 12.10 -2.43
CA THR A 105 -33.39 11.27 -2.76
C THR A 105 -34.13 10.78 -1.52
N GLN A 106 -33.39 10.37 -0.49
CA GLN A 106 -33.95 9.77 0.74
C GLN A 106 -34.11 10.78 1.87
N HIS A 107 -33.60 12.01 1.70
CA HIS A 107 -33.58 13.08 2.71
C HIS A 107 -32.81 12.75 4.00
N HIS A 108 -32.05 11.66 4.03
CA HIS A 108 -31.13 11.30 5.10
C HIS A 108 -29.83 10.70 4.52
N LEU A 109 -28.77 10.68 5.31
CA LEU A 109 -27.52 9.99 4.95
C LEU A 109 -27.71 8.47 5.07
N PRO A 110 -26.96 7.66 4.30
CA PRO A 110 -27.01 6.21 4.43
C PRO A 110 -26.41 5.78 5.77
N ASP A 111 -26.89 4.67 6.34
CA ASP A 111 -26.30 4.13 7.58
C ASP A 111 -25.02 3.33 7.27
N SER A 112 -24.88 2.85 6.03
CA SER A 112 -23.78 2.01 5.54
C SER A 112 -23.46 2.27 4.06
N LEU A 113 -22.27 1.88 3.57
CA LEU A 113 -21.93 2.06 2.15
C LEU A 113 -22.70 1.10 1.25
N GLU A 114 -23.11 -0.05 1.77
CA GLU A 114 -23.82 -1.10 1.06
C GLU A 114 -25.16 -0.61 0.51
N GLU A 115 -25.83 0.32 1.19
CA GLU A 115 -27.08 0.95 0.76
C GLU A 115 -26.95 1.78 -0.53
N LEU A 116 -25.73 2.17 -0.90
CA LEU A 116 -25.48 2.86 -2.17
C LEU A 116 -25.58 1.89 -3.35
N THR A 117 -25.47 0.59 -3.12
CA THR A 117 -25.49 -0.43 -4.17
C THR A 117 -26.84 -1.15 -4.25
N PRO A 118 -27.25 -1.60 -5.45
CA PRO A 118 -26.67 -1.31 -6.76
C PRO A 118 -27.16 0.03 -7.36
N ARG A 119 -28.05 0.76 -6.65
CA ARG A 119 -28.83 1.86 -7.23
C ARG A 119 -28.01 3.11 -7.57
N TYR A 120 -27.11 3.52 -6.68
CA TYR A 120 -26.27 4.73 -6.84
C TYR A 120 -24.85 4.38 -7.30
N LEU A 121 -24.40 3.16 -7.01
CA LEU A 121 -23.15 2.59 -7.51
C LEU A 121 -23.37 1.14 -7.94
N PRO A 122 -22.78 0.68 -9.07
CA PRO A 122 -22.89 -0.72 -9.48
C PRO A 122 -22.21 -1.68 -8.48
N GLN A 123 -21.10 -1.24 -7.89
CA GLN A 123 -20.37 -1.93 -6.84
C GLN A 123 -19.55 -0.92 -6.02
N LEU A 124 -19.22 -1.25 -4.78
CA LEU A 124 -18.33 -0.42 -3.97
C LEU A 124 -16.87 -0.54 -4.48
N PRO A 125 -16.22 0.57 -4.86
CA PRO A 125 -14.82 0.51 -5.26
C PRO A 125 -13.94 0.31 -4.03
N GLY A 126 -12.96 -0.60 -4.12
CA GLY A 126 -11.87 -0.68 -3.15
C GLY A 126 -10.89 0.48 -3.26
N THR A 127 -10.07 0.68 -2.24
CA THR A 127 -9.00 1.68 -2.21
C THR A 127 -7.89 1.34 -3.20
N GLY A 128 -6.93 2.26 -3.39
CA GLY A 128 -5.69 2.00 -4.12
C GLY A 128 -4.70 1.13 -3.34
N PHE A 129 -5.00 0.81 -2.08
CA PHE A 129 -4.19 -0.04 -1.21
C PHE A 129 -4.65 -1.49 -1.30
N GLY A 130 -3.71 -2.43 -1.13
CA GLY A 130 -3.93 -3.86 -1.30
C GLY A 130 -3.77 -4.32 -2.75
N THR A 131 -2.72 -5.10 -3.03
CA THR A 131 -2.40 -5.55 -4.39
C THR A 131 -3.05 -6.87 -4.77
N LEU A 132 -3.22 -7.79 -3.80
CA LEU A 132 -3.91 -9.08 -3.99
C LEU A 132 -5.34 -9.01 -3.46
N THR A 133 -5.55 -8.31 -2.35
CA THR A 133 -6.89 -8.15 -1.75
C THR A 133 -7.28 -6.67 -1.77
N GLN A 134 -8.47 -6.36 -2.30
CA GLN A 134 -8.99 -4.99 -2.24
C GLN A 134 -9.23 -4.60 -0.78
N VAL A 135 -8.61 -3.51 -0.35
CA VAL A 135 -8.88 -2.90 0.96
C VAL A 135 -10.09 -1.98 0.82
N PRO A 136 -11.17 -2.17 1.61
CA PRO A 136 -12.36 -1.33 1.52
C PRO A 136 -12.14 0.06 2.13
N PHE A 137 -12.99 1.01 1.74
CA PHE A 137 -13.14 2.27 2.50
C PHE A 137 -13.91 2.01 3.78
N PHE A 138 -13.59 2.75 4.83
CA PHE A 138 -14.42 2.84 6.04
C PHE A 138 -15.34 4.04 5.96
N TYR A 139 -16.55 3.86 6.49
CA TYR A 139 -17.58 4.87 6.54
C TYR A 139 -18.14 4.97 7.96
N TYR A 140 -18.20 6.19 8.46
CA TYR A 140 -18.82 6.51 9.75
C TYR A 140 -20.04 7.38 9.48
N SER A 141 -21.21 6.81 9.73
CA SER A 141 -22.48 7.53 9.61
C SER A 141 -22.59 8.59 10.73
N PRO A 142 -23.42 9.63 10.52
CA PRO A 142 -23.69 10.63 11.56
C PRO A 142 -24.16 10.02 12.88
N ARG A 143 -24.89 8.90 12.82
CA ARG A 143 -25.38 8.19 14.02
C ARG A 143 -24.24 7.62 14.85
N LEU A 144 -23.16 7.17 14.22
CA LEU A 144 -21.97 6.65 14.89
C LEU A 144 -21.07 7.78 15.41
N LEU A 145 -21.09 8.94 14.77
CA LEU A 145 -20.25 10.09 15.14
C LEU A 145 -20.84 10.98 16.25
N ALA A 146 -21.94 10.54 16.87
CA ALA A 146 -22.49 11.02 18.15
C ALA A 146 -22.54 12.55 18.41
N ASP A 147 -22.58 13.39 17.36
CA ASP A 147 -22.93 14.82 17.40
C ASP A 147 -22.67 15.55 16.06
N SER A 148 -22.02 14.91 15.09
CA SER A 148 -21.81 15.55 13.79
C SER A 148 -22.97 15.24 12.85
N ALA A 149 -23.62 16.27 12.29
CA ALA A 149 -24.57 16.13 11.18
C ALA A 149 -23.88 15.71 9.85
N GLN A 150 -22.69 15.10 9.95
CA GLN A 150 -21.76 14.83 8.87
C GLN A 150 -21.36 13.36 8.93
N TYR A 151 -21.00 12.81 7.78
CA TYR A 151 -20.38 11.50 7.69
C TYR A 151 -18.86 11.68 7.57
N ALA A 152 -18.10 10.64 7.92
CA ALA A 152 -16.69 10.54 7.58
C ALA A 152 -16.48 9.33 6.66
N LEU A 153 -15.73 9.55 5.58
CA LEU A 153 -15.30 8.48 4.66
C LEU A 153 -13.79 8.42 4.70
N GLY A 154 -13.20 7.24 4.85
CA GLY A 154 -11.75 7.16 4.87
C GLY A 154 -11.16 5.83 4.45
N TYR A 155 -9.84 5.78 4.46
CA TYR A 155 -9.06 4.60 4.16
C TYR A 155 -7.75 4.58 4.98
N SER A 156 -7.21 3.38 5.21
CA SER A 156 -5.90 3.22 5.86
C SER A 156 -4.82 3.60 4.85
N ASN A 157 -3.90 4.49 5.23
CA ASN A 157 -2.78 4.91 4.38
C ASN A 157 -1.47 4.17 4.71
N GLY A 158 -1.57 3.00 5.35
CA GLY A 158 -0.43 2.24 5.87
C GLY A 158 -0.64 1.84 7.33
N LEU A 159 0.45 1.48 8.02
CA LEU A 159 0.38 0.88 9.35
C LEU A 159 -0.01 1.87 10.46
N LEU A 160 0.24 3.17 10.26
CA LEU A 160 0.10 4.17 11.31
C LEU A 160 -0.95 5.23 11.03
N GLY A 161 -1.29 5.47 9.75
CA GLY A 161 -2.18 6.58 9.43
C GLY A 161 -3.51 6.17 8.84
N GLN A 162 -4.47 7.07 9.02
CA GLN A 162 -5.78 7.02 8.40
C GLN A 162 -6.04 8.33 7.69
N ALA A 163 -6.55 8.24 6.46
CA ALA A 163 -7.00 9.39 5.72
C ALA A 163 -8.52 9.48 5.81
N PHE A 164 -9.04 10.63 6.25
CA PHE A 164 -10.45 10.90 6.39
C PHE A 164 -10.88 12.07 5.53
N TYR A 165 -11.95 11.90 4.77
CA TYR A 165 -12.62 12.95 4.05
C TYR A 165 -13.68 13.60 4.93
N THR A 166 -13.58 14.92 5.11
CA THR A 166 -14.57 15.72 5.82
C THR A 166 -15.44 16.49 4.82
N PRO A 167 -16.76 16.22 4.73
CA PRO A 167 -17.65 16.86 3.76
C PRO A 167 -17.76 18.38 3.91
N SER A 168 -17.71 18.91 5.14
CA SER A 168 -17.83 20.35 5.39
C SER A 168 -16.68 21.18 4.84
N THR A 169 -15.46 20.63 4.84
CA THR A 169 -14.27 21.30 4.31
C THR A 169 -13.93 20.86 2.89
N GLY A 170 -14.48 19.72 2.45
CA GLY A 170 -14.14 19.09 1.17
C GLY A 170 -12.67 18.64 1.11
N ARG A 171 -12.04 18.40 2.26
CA ARG A 171 -10.61 18.06 2.37
C ARG A 171 -10.39 16.70 3.02
N TRP A 172 -9.27 16.11 2.63
CA TRP A 172 -8.70 14.96 3.31
C TRP A 172 -7.84 15.43 4.48
N THR A 173 -8.07 14.86 5.66
CA THR A 173 -7.22 14.97 6.83
C THR A 173 -6.52 13.64 7.06
N TYR A 174 -5.32 13.70 7.61
CA TYR A 174 -4.49 12.54 7.89
C TYR A 174 -4.23 12.52 9.39
N ASP A 175 -4.68 11.44 10.04
CA ASP A 175 -4.36 11.17 11.44
C ASP A 175 -3.13 10.26 11.45
N ASP A 176 -2.07 10.68 12.15
CA ASP A 176 -0.78 9.99 12.31
C ASP A 176 -0.72 9.13 13.59
#